data_AF-A0A061SSK7-F1
#
_entry.id   AF-A0A061SSK7-F1
#
_cell.length_a   1.000
_cell.length_b   1.000
_cell.length_c   1.000
_cell.angle_alpha   90.00
_cell.angle_beta   90.00
_cell.angle_gamma   90.00
#
_symmetry.space_group_name_H-M   'P 1'
#
loop_
_entity.id
_entity.type
_entity.pdbx_description
1 polymer ?
#
loop_
_entity_poly.entity_id
_entity_poly.type
_entity_poly.pdbx_seq_one_letter_code
_entity_poly.pdbx_strand_id
1 'polypeptide(L)'
;MNTLWNAAAALVLSTGAAFAAAHATPMVEASDQDVSNGVVSAEKVVAGENGWLVVHRTGADMKPGPVVGYAPLRAGETADVAAILQEEVKPGEMLMLMVHAEAGGMKTGVFEYTLGAKEDGPIKPDGKLVMTVITAK
;
A
#
# COMPACT_ATOMS: atom_id res chain seq x y z
N MET A 1 36.93 -34.72 -44.69
CA MET A 1 36.43 -33.41 -45.19
C MET A 1 35.01 -33.63 -45.70
N ASN A 2 34.10 -32.68 -45.40
CA ASN A 2 32.65 -32.60 -45.74
C ASN A 2 31.64 -32.88 -44.61
N THR A 3 31.41 -31.87 -43.75
CA THR A 3 30.26 -30.92 -43.84
C THR A 3 28.90 -31.45 -44.36
N LEU A 4 27.69 -31.18 -43.81
CA LEU A 4 27.10 -30.67 -42.54
C LEU A 4 25.53 -30.82 -42.67
N TRP A 5 24.74 -30.46 -41.62
CA TRP A 5 23.25 -30.22 -41.62
C TRP A 5 22.37 -31.50 -41.81
N ASN A 6 21.15 -31.69 -41.28
CA ASN A 6 20.24 -31.04 -40.32
C ASN A 6 19.13 -32.07 -39.96
N ALA A 7 18.25 -31.96 -38.95
CA ALA A 7 18.19 -31.26 -37.65
C ALA A 7 16.90 -31.72 -36.90
N ALA A 8 16.84 -31.66 -35.55
CA ALA A 8 15.61 -31.93 -34.78
C ALA A 8 15.57 -31.16 -33.45
N ALA A 9 14.46 -30.48 -33.15
CA ALA A 9 14.26 -29.72 -31.91
C ALA A 9 13.42 -30.52 -30.90
N ALA A 10 13.73 -30.38 -29.60
CA ALA A 10 12.92 -30.93 -28.51
C ALA A 10 12.94 -30.00 -27.28
N LEU A 11 11.95 -29.10 -27.27
CA LEU A 11 11.28 -28.43 -26.14
C LEU A 11 11.99 -28.39 -24.76
N VAL A 12 12.38 -27.19 -24.35
CA VAL A 12 12.72 -26.86 -22.94
C VAL A 12 11.43 -26.86 -22.10
N LEU A 13 11.29 -27.83 -21.20
CA LEU A 13 10.31 -27.77 -20.11
C LEU A 13 10.98 -27.13 -18.88
N SER A 14 11.16 -25.81 -18.93
CA SER A 14 11.35 -25.04 -17.71
C SER A 14 10.02 -25.02 -16.97
N THR A 15 9.84 -25.94 -16.02
CA THR A 15 8.72 -25.91 -15.07
C THR A 15 8.81 -24.62 -14.28
N GLY A 16 8.08 -23.59 -14.72
CA GLY A 16 7.91 -22.38 -13.94
C GLY A 16 7.29 -22.77 -12.60
N ALA A 17 8.02 -22.53 -11.52
CA ALA A 17 7.46 -22.61 -10.19
C ALA A 17 6.36 -21.55 -10.14
N ALA A 18 5.10 -21.98 -10.24
CA ALA A 18 3.97 -21.14 -9.91
C ALA A 18 4.07 -20.84 -8.42
N PHE A 19 4.67 -19.70 -8.09
CA PHE A 19 4.57 -19.12 -6.77
C PHE A 19 3.09 -18.90 -6.53
N ALA A 20 2.49 -19.81 -5.76
CA ALA A 20 1.19 -19.58 -5.17
C ALA A 20 1.35 -18.33 -4.31
N ALA A 21 0.89 -17.19 -4.82
CA ALA A 21 0.74 -15.99 -4.03
C ALA A 21 -0.17 -16.38 -2.87
N ALA A 22 0.41 -16.53 -1.69
CA ALA A 22 -0.37 -16.66 -0.46
C ALA A 22 -1.30 -15.45 -0.45
N HIS A 23 -2.61 -15.71 -0.53
CA HIS A 23 -3.62 -14.68 -0.74
C HIS A 23 -3.85 -13.95 0.59
N ALA A 24 -2.80 -13.29 1.08
CA ALA A 24 -2.74 -12.63 2.36
C ALA A 24 -3.75 -11.49 2.35
N THR A 25 -4.73 -11.56 3.26
CA THR A 25 -5.79 -10.58 3.36
C THR A 25 -5.17 -9.20 3.63
N PRO A 26 -5.44 -8.17 2.81
CA PRO A 26 -4.87 -6.85 3.04
C PRO A 26 -5.26 -6.29 4.41
N MET A 27 -4.29 -5.69 5.12
CA MET A 27 -4.47 -5.18 6.48
C MET A 27 -3.48 -4.06 6.81
N VAL A 28 -3.80 -3.28 7.85
CA VAL A 28 -2.90 -2.33 8.50
C VAL A 28 -2.93 -2.60 10.00
N GLU A 29 -1.75 -2.73 10.61
CA GLU A 29 -1.55 -2.73 12.06
C GLU A 29 -0.74 -1.47 12.42
N ALA A 30 -1.29 -0.66 13.33
CA ALA A 30 -0.65 0.54 13.87
C ALA A 30 -1.28 0.87 15.24
N SER A 31 -0.46 1.40 16.15
CA SER A 31 -0.86 1.82 17.49
C SER A 31 -0.71 3.34 17.70
N ASP A 32 -1.39 3.88 18.72
CA ASP A 32 -1.22 5.26 19.18
C ASP A 32 0.25 5.57 19.50
N GLN A 33 0.79 6.64 18.92
CA GLN A 33 2.23 6.94 18.93
C GLN A 33 2.51 8.44 18.93
N ASP A 34 3.71 8.82 19.38
CA ASP A 34 4.23 10.18 19.20
C ASP A 34 4.58 10.39 17.72
N VAL A 35 4.06 11.47 17.14
CA VAL A 35 4.27 11.86 15.73
C VAL A 35 4.94 13.24 15.60
N SER A 36 5.47 13.79 16.70
CA SER A 36 6.13 15.11 16.77
C SER A 36 7.39 15.22 15.91
N ASN A 37 7.94 14.09 15.46
CA ASN A 37 9.02 13.98 14.49
C ASN A 37 8.58 14.15 13.02
N GLY A 38 7.28 14.34 12.75
CA GLY A 38 6.73 14.46 11.39
C GLY A 38 6.53 13.12 10.67
N VAL A 39 6.48 12.00 11.39
CA VAL A 39 6.29 10.65 10.83
C VAL A 39 5.21 9.92 11.62
N VAL A 40 4.40 9.13 10.92
CA VAL A 40 3.54 8.11 11.54
C VAL A 40 3.85 6.75 10.92
N SER A 41 3.99 5.72 11.76
CA SER A 41 4.38 4.38 11.35
C SER A 41 3.24 3.38 11.51
N ALA A 42 3.05 2.53 10.51
CA ALA A 42 2.34 1.26 10.67
C ALA A 42 3.35 0.17 11.04
N GLU A 43 3.05 -0.61 12.09
CA GLU A 43 3.88 -1.76 12.49
C GLU A 43 3.94 -2.81 11.37
N LYS A 44 2.80 -3.03 10.69
CA LYS A 44 2.69 -3.95 9.55
C LYS A 44 1.62 -3.47 8.57
N VAL A 45 1.93 -3.58 7.28
CA VAL A 45 0.95 -3.43 6.18
C VAL A 45 1.03 -4.65 5.29
N VAL A 46 -0.13 -5.19 4.92
CA VAL A 46 -0.27 -6.19 3.84
C VAL A 46 -1.05 -5.55 2.72
N ALA A 47 -0.44 -5.44 1.54
CA ALA A 47 -1.07 -4.90 0.33
C ALA A 47 -1.23 -6.00 -0.73
N GLY A 48 -2.40 -6.05 -1.38
CA GLY A 48 -2.66 -7.02 -2.46
C GLY A 48 -1.94 -6.69 -3.77
N GLU A 49 -1.60 -5.42 -3.96
CA GLU A 49 -0.92 -4.86 -5.14
C GLU A 49 -0.01 -3.68 -4.71
N ASN A 50 0.69 -3.05 -5.65
CA ASN A 50 1.42 -1.82 -5.36
C ASN A 50 0.45 -0.66 -5.09
N GLY A 51 0.87 0.28 -4.26
CA GLY A 51 0.00 1.38 -3.86
C GLY A 51 0.60 2.22 -2.75
N TRP A 52 -0.24 2.66 -1.82
CA TRP A 52 0.10 3.70 -0.86
C TRP A 52 -0.50 3.41 0.51
N LEU A 53 0.29 3.61 1.57
CA LEU A 53 -0.24 3.83 2.91
C LEU A 53 -0.57 5.32 2.99
N VAL A 54 -1.86 5.65 3.06
CA VAL A 54 -2.35 7.03 3.08
C VAL A 54 -2.83 7.37 4.48
N VAL A 55 -2.41 8.53 4.98
CA VAL A 55 -2.73 9.03 6.32
C VAL A 55 -3.76 10.15 6.18
N HIS A 56 -5.00 9.89 6.57
CA HIS A 56 -6.05 10.90 6.65
C HIS A 56 -6.19 11.42 8.09
N ARG A 57 -6.46 12.71 8.29
CA ARG A 57 -7.11 13.13 9.55
C ARG A 57 -8.52 12.54 9.60
N THR A 58 -8.96 12.08 10.76
CA THR A 58 -10.33 11.61 11.00
C THR A 58 -10.89 12.21 12.29
N GLY A 59 -12.20 12.14 12.46
CA GLY A 59 -12.88 12.51 13.71
C GLY A 59 -13.68 11.34 14.28
N ALA A 60 -14.53 11.64 15.26
CA ALA A 60 -15.41 10.68 15.94
C ALA A 60 -16.45 10.01 15.01
N ASP A 61 -16.66 10.52 13.79
CA ASP A 61 -17.51 9.88 12.78
C ASP A 61 -16.78 8.83 11.92
N MET A 62 -15.48 8.62 12.17
CA MET A 62 -14.61 7.63 11.53
C MET A 62 -14.64 7.70 10.00
N LYS A 63 -14.68 8.91 9.44
CA LYS A 63 -14.56 9.15 7.99
C LYS A 63 -13.17 9.68 7.62
N PRO A 64 -12.61 9.26 6.47
CA PRO A 64 -11.37 9.84 5.96
C PRO A 64 -11.58 11.32 5.60
N GLY A 65 -10.89 12.21 6.31
CA GLY A 65 -10.80 13.64 6.01
C GLY A 65 -9.63 13.95 5.06
N PRO A 66 -9.02 15.15 5.15
CA PRO A 66 -7.84 15.49 4.35
C PRO A 66 -6.67 14.52 4.55
N VAL A 67 -5.93 14.25 3.47
CA VAL A 67 -4.66 13.51 3.54
C VAL A 67 -3.59 14.41 4.12
N VAL A 68 -2.90 13.94 5.17
CA VAL A 68 -1.80 14.64 5.83
C VAL A 68 -0.46 13.93 5.72
N GLY A 69 -0.40 12.75 5.10
CA GLY A 69 0.85 12.02 4.87
C GLY A 69 0.65 10.77 4.03
N TYR A 70 1.74 10.22 3.48
CA TYR A 70 1.70 8.95 2.74
C TYR A 70 3.07 8.25 2.69
N ALA A 71 3.06 6.97 2.33
CA ALA A 71 4.23 6.17 1.96
C ALA A 71 3.91 5.20 0.81
N PRO A 72 4.87 4.91 -0.09
CA PRO A 72 4.69 3.87 -1.11
C PRO A 72 4.67 2.47 -0.49
N LEU A 73 3.79 1.61 -1.02
CA LEU A 73 3.67 0.20 -0.68
C LEU A 73 3.97 -0.66 -1.91
N ARG A 74 4.59 -1.82 -1.67
CA ARG A 74 4.67 -2.91 -2.64
C ARG A 74 3.67 -4.00 -2.26
N ALA A 75 3.24 -4.77 -3.26
CA ALA A 75 2.46 -5.98 -3.03
C ALA A 75 3.16 -6.94 -2.05
N GLY A 76 2.41 -7.53 -1.13
CA GLY A 76 2.91 -8.39 -0.06
C GLY A 76 2.89 -7.72 1.32
N GLU A 77 3.64 -8.31 2.25
CA GLU A 77 3.80 -7.81 3.62
C GLU A 77 5.00 -6.87 3.73
N THR A 78 4.83 -5.74 4.40
CA THR A 78 5.90 -4.80 4.77
C THR A 78 5.75 -4.43 6.25
N ALA A 79 6.82 -4.61 7.02
CA ALA A 79 6.91 -4.14 8.41
C ALA A 79 7.45 -2.70 8.47
N ASP A 80 7.15 -1.98 9.57
CA ASP A 80 7.68 -0.64 9.89
C ASP A 80 7.50 0.39 8.74
N VAL A 81 6.28 0.50 8.20
CA VAL A 81 5.98 1.45 7.12
C VAL A 81 5.83 2.85 7.68
N ALA A 82 6.87 3.67 7.52
CA ALA A 82 6.90 5.08 7.91
C ALA A 82 6.29 5.99 6.84
N ALA A 83 5.13 6.59 7.12
CA ALA A 83 4.52 7.64 6.32
C ALA A 83 4.97 9.03 6.78
N ILE A 84 5.48 9.83 5.83
CA ILE A 84 5.94 11.20 6.10
C ILE A 84 4.72 12.10 6.15
N LEU A 85 4.61 12.88 7.24
CA LEU A 85 3.58 13.90 7.38
C LEU A 85 3.97 15.16 6.59
N GLN A 86 3.01 15.68 5.82
CA GLN A 86 3.11 16.89 5.00
C GLN A 86 2.54 18.12 5.72
N GLU A 87 1.82 17.89 6.83
CA GLU A 87 1.24 18.91 7.70
C GLU A 87 1.56 18.58 9.17
N GLU A 88 1.55 19.60 10.02
CA GLU A 88 1.64 19.42 11.48
C GLU A 88 0.42 18.65 12.01
N VAL A 89 0.67 17.59 12.78
CA VAL A 89 -0.35 16.85 13.52
C VAL A 89 -0.15 17.09 15.00
N LYS A 90 -1.23 17.38 15.73
CA LYS A 90 -1.18 17.71 17.15
C LYS A 90 -1.50 16.50 18.03
N PRO A 91 -0.94 16.42 19.25
CA PRO A 91 -1.36 15.44 20.25
C PRO A 91 -2.89 15.44 20.43
N GLY A 92 -3.48 14.24 20.45
CA GLY A 92 -4.92 14.01 20.49
C GLY A 92 -5.64 14.02 19.15
N GLU A 93 -4.99 14.39 18.04
CA GLU A 93 -5.58 14.22 16.70
C GLU A 93 -5.64 12.73 16.32
N MET A 94 -6.74 12.32 15.69
CA MET A 94 -6.94 10.95 15.20
C MET A 94 -6.50 10.85 13.74
N LEU A 95 -5.61 9.90 13.44
CA LEU A 95 -5.12 9.61 12.10
C LEU A 95 -5.65 8.24 11.64
N MET A 96 -6.24 8.22 10.45
CA MET A 96 -6.68 7.00 9.78
C MET A 96 -5.64 6.60 8.75
N LEU A 97 -4.99 5.46 9.00
CA LEU A 97 -3.99 4.86 8.12
C LEU A 97 -4.71 3.87 7.22
N MET A 98 -4.73 4.12 5.91
CA MET A 98 -5.54 3.39 4.93
C MET A 98 -4.70 2.89 3.76
N VAL A 99 -4.96 1.66 3.29
CA VAL A 99 -4.34 1.14 2.07
C VAL A 99 -5.09 1.65 0.84
N HIS A 100 -4.35 2.30 -0.04
CA HIS A 100 -4.77 2.68 -1.38
C HIS A 100 -4.00 1.85 -2.40
N ALA A 101 -4.61 1.57 -3.55
CA ALA A 101 -3.90 1.00 -4.70
C ALA A 101 -3.24 2.12 -5.52
N GLU A 102 -2.28 1.77 -6.36
CA GLU A 102 -1.77 2.61 -7.46
C GLU A 102 -2.68 2.51 -8.71
N ALA A 103 -3.68 1.62 -8.65
CA ALA A 103 -4.61 1.37 -9.74
C ALA A 103 -5.47 2.61 -10.03
N GLY A 104 -5.42 3.08 -11.28
CA GLY A 104 -6.13 4.27 -11.72
C GLY A 104 -5.29 5.56 -11.66
N GLY A 105 -4.11 5.55 -11.03
CA GLY A 105 -3.14 6.64 -11.15
C GLY A 105 -2.72 6.87 -12.61
N MET A 106 -2.39 8.12 -12.94
CA MET A 106 -1.96 8.52 -14.29
C MET A 106 -0.44 8.35 -14.49
N LYS A 107 0.33 8.28 -13.39
CA LYS A 107 1.79 8.11 -13.39
C LYS A 107 2.24 7.07 -12.37
N THR A 108 2.89 6.01 -12.85
CA THR A 108 3.51 5.00 -11.99
C THR A 108 4.54 5.63 -11.04
N GLY A 109 4.46 5.29 -9.76
CA GLY A 109 5.35 5.77 -8.70
C GLY A 109 5.09 7.20 -8.21
N VAL A 110 3.99 7.83 -8.60
CA VAL A 110 3.59 9.17 -8.14
C VAL A 110 2.22 9.08 -7.48
N PHE A 111 2.12 9.51 -6.21
CA PHE A 111 0.85 9.51 -5.50
C PHE A 111 -0.06 10.62 -6.05
N GLU A 112 -1.19 10.25 -6.64
CA GLU A 112 -2.12 11.16 -7.33
C GLU A 112 -3.52 11.16 -6.70
N TYR A 113 -3.61 11.37 -5.39
CA TYR A 113 -4.90 11.40 -4.68
C TYR A 113 -5.54 12.79 -4.57
N THR A 114 -6.85 12.84 -4.81
CA THR A 114 -7.72 13.97 -4.43
C THR A 114 -8.91 13.44 -3.62
N LEU A 115 -9.54 14.29 -2.79
CA LEU A 115 -10.69 13.88 -1.98
C LEU A 115 -11.86 13.41 -2.87
N GLY A 116 -12.09 12.09 -2.88
CA GLY A 116 -13.08 11.45 -3.73
C GLY A 116 -12.58 10.96 -5.10
N ALA A 117 -11.26 10.88 -5.31
CA ALA A 117 -10.64 10.39 -6.53
C ALA A 117 -11.08 8.96 -6.92
N LYS A 118 -11.05 8.68 -8.23
CA LYS A 118 -11.01 7.31 -8.77
C LYS A 118 -9.57 6.77 -8.85
N GLU A 119 -8.65 7.72 -8.97
CA GLU A 119 -7.21 7.58 -9.11
C GLU A 119 -6.59 7.40 -7.72
N ASP A 120 -5.62 6.49 -7.58
CA ASP A 120 -4.97 6.10 -6.32
C ASP A 120 -5.96 5.92 -5.14
N GLY A 121 -7.08 5.24 -5.43
CA GLY A 121 -8.21 5.11 -4.50
C GLY A 121 -8.01 4.07 -3.39
N PRO A 122 -8.78 4.17 -2.29
CA PRO A 122 -8.72 3.21 -1.19
C PRO A 122 -9.24 1.84 -1.60
N ILE A 123 -8.51 0.78 -1.26
CA ILE A 123 -8.92 -0.59 -1.59
C ILE A 123 -10.13 -1.04 -0.77
N LYS A 124 -11.01 -1.84 -1.39
CA LYS A 124 -12.23 -2.35 -0.77
C LYS A 124 -12.46 -3.86 -0.98
N PRO A 125 -11.58 -4.75 -0.49
CA PRO A 125 -11.88 -6.18 -0.40
C PRO A 125 -13.22 -6.38 0.32
N ASP A 126 -14.11 -7.19 -0.27
CA ASP A 126 -15.47 -7.44 0.23
C ASP A 126 -16.29 -6.16 0.56
N GLY A 127 -15.98 -5.05 -0.12
CA GLY A 127 -16.63 -3.74 0.08
C GLY A 127 -16.16 -2.97 1.33
N LYS A 128 -15.17 -3.46 2.08
CA LYS A 128 -14.68 -2.85 3.34
C LYS A 128 -13.34 -2.15 3.14
N LEU A 129 -13.20 -0.96 3.71
CA LEU A 129 -11.93 -0.23 3.74
C LEU A 129 -10.88 -1.01 4.53
N VAL A 130 -9.65 -1.05 4.01
CA VAL A 130 -8.49 -1.63 4.69
C VAL A 130 -7.77 -0.51 5.41
N MET A 131 -8.08 -0.34 6.69
CA MET A 131 -7.56 0.76 7.50
C MET A 131 -7.46 0.41 8.99
N THR A 132 -6.69 1.22 9.70
CA THR A 132 -6.74 1.35 11.17
C THR A 132 -6.77 2.84 11.55
N VAL A 133 -7.09 3.14 12.81
CA VAL A 133 -7.06 4.51 13.34
C VAL A 133 -6.19 4.54 14.58
N ILE A 134 -5.29 5.53 14.65
CA ILE A 134 -4.41 5.79 15.78
C ILE A 134 -4.62 7.22 16.29
N THR A 135 -4.28 7.44 17.55
CA THR A 135 -4.25 8.76 18.19
C THR A 135 -2.80 9.23 18.28
N ALA A 136 -2.52 10.45 17.82
CA ALA A 136 -1.26 11.12 18.05
C ALA A 136 -1.06 11.40 19.56
N LYS A 137 0.11 11.09 20.11
CA LYS A 137 0.47 11.32 21.52
C LYS A 137 1.30 12.60 21.71
#